data_AF-A0A7J3S966-F1
#
_entry.id   AF-A0A7J3S966-F1
#
_cell.length_a   1.000
_cell.length_b   1.000
_cell.length_c   1.000
_cell.angle_alpha   90.00
_cell.angle_beta   90.00
_cell.angle_gamma   90.00
#
_symmetry.space_group_name_H-M   'P 1'
#
loop_
_entity.id
_entity.type
_entity.pdbx_description
1 polymer ?
#
loop_
_entity_poly.entity_id
_entity_poly.type
_entity_poly.pdbx_seq_one_letter_code
_entity_poly.pdbx_strand_id
1 'polypeptide(L)'
;MRIANERIDILFQLADKEFSRHPERSHRYVELARRISKKYNLRIPRKWRRRFCKNCYKFLKPGYNCRIRLSKGKVHYKCLECGRIMRFPYTKEKKFKRRNKIEYHTLKKRAYEKIPINNDPTDREGGSQ
;
A
#
# COMPACT_ATOMS: atom_id res chain seq x y z
N MET A 1 -18.67 -17.46 -9.23
CA MET A 1 -17.30 -17.37 -8.66
C MET A 1 -17.16 -16.49 -7.38
N ARG A 2 -18.25 -16.14 -6.67
CA ARG A 2 -18.18 -15.35 -5.41
C ARG A 2 -17.78 -16.21 -4.20
N ILE A 3 -18.42 -17.38 -4.07
CA ILE A 3 -18.20 -18.34 -2.97
C ILE A 3 -16.74 -18.76 -2.81
N ALA A 4 -16.02 -18.98 -3.92
CA ALA A 4 -14.61 -19.37 -3.86
C ALA A 4 -13.70 -18.24 -3.33
N ASN A 5 -14.00 -16.98 -3.63
CA ASN A 5 -13.28 -15.83 -3.04
C ASN A 5 -13.58 -15.68 -1.55
N GLU A 6 -14.84 -15.87 -1.14
CA GLU A 6 -15.25 -15.87 0.27
C GLU A 6 -14.54 -16.99 1.04
N ARG A 7 -14.48 -18.21 0.48
CA ARG A 7 -13.72 -19.33 1.07
C ARG A 7 -12.24 -19.01 1.25
N ILE A 8 -11.60 -18.42 0.24
CA ILE A 8 -10.20 -17.99 0.35
C ILE A 8 -10.06 -16.97 1.47
N ASP A 9 -10.98 -16.00 1.57
CA ASP A 9 -10.95 -14.99 2.62
C ASP A 9 -11.08 -15.59 4.02
N ILE A 10 -12.06 -16.47 4.23
CA ILE A 10 -12.29 -17.16 5.50
C ILE A 10 -11.05 -17.97 5.90
N LEU A 11 -10.45 -18.72 4.96
CA LEU A 11 -9.25 -19.52 5.24
C LEU A 11 -8.07 -18.65 5.70
N PHE A 12 -7.87 -17.48 5.08
CA PHE A 12 -6.82 -16.57 5.51
C PHE A 12 -7.12 -15.90 6.86
N GLN A 13 -8.39 -15.62 7.18
CA GLN A 13 -8.79 -15.11 8.49
C GLN A 13 -8.54 -16.14 9.59
N LEU A 14 -8.90 -17.41 9.35
CA LEU A 14 -8.60 -18.52 10.25
C LEU A 14 -7.09 -18.69 10.43
N ALA A 15 -6.31 -18.59 9.34
CA ALA A 15 -4.86 -18.62 9.41
C ALA A 15 -4.29 -17.49 10.29
N ASP A 16 -4.87 -16.30 10.30
CA ASP A 16 -4.38 -15.21 11.14
C ASP A 16 -4.70 -15.42 12.63
N LYS A 17 -5.90 -15.93 12.91
CA LYS A 17 -6.37 -16.23 14.28
C LYS A 17 -5.57 -17.37 14.91
N GLU A 18 -5.38 -18.46 14.17
CA GLU A 18 -4.72 -19.66 14.67
C GLU A 18 -3.19 -19.52 14.77
N PHE A 19 -2.56 -18.57 14.07
CA PHE A 19 -1.10 -18.49 13.97
C PHE A 19 -0.41 -18.36 15.32
N SER A 20 -1.02 -17.65 16.28
CA SER A 20 -0.42 -17.47 17.61
C SER A 20 -0.39 -18.75 18.44
N ARG A 21 -1.31 -19.70 18.20
CA ARG A 21 -1.44 -20.95 18.97
C ARG A 21 -0.88 -22.15 18.21
N HIS A 22 -1.19 -22.24 16.92
CA HIS A 22 -0.82 -23.34 16.04
C HIS A 22 -0.37 -22.80 14.67
N PRO A 23 0.92 -22.45 14.52
CA PRO A 23 1.49 -21.98 13.25
C PRO A 23 1.31 -22.98 12.10
N GLU A 24 1.36 -24.29 12.38
CA GLU A 24 1.24 -25.37 11.41
C GLU A 24 -0.14 -25.38 10.75
N ARG A 25 -1.20 -25.23 11.55
CA ARG A 25 -2.59 -25.12 11.04
C ARG A 25 -2.74 -23.91 10.12
N SER A 26 -2.12 -22.81 10.51
CA SER A 26 -2.13 -21.57 9.74
C SER A 26 -1.46 -21.72 8.38
N HIS A 27 -0.34 -22.44 8.33
CA HIS A 27 0.32 -22.79 7.07
C HIS A 27 -0.56 -23.67 6.20
N ARG A 28 -1.24 -24.66 6.80
CA ARG A 28 -2.16 -25.54 6.09
C ARG A 28 -3.35 -24.79 5.47
N TYR A 29 -3.93 -23.82 6.18
CA TYR A 29 -5.01 -23.00 5.63
C TYR A 29 -4.57 -22.16 4.42
N VAL A 30 -3.37 -21.58 4.46
CA VAL A 30 -2.81 -20.84 3.30
C VAL A 30 -2.63 -21.76 2.10
N GLU A 31 -2.15 -22.98 2.34
CA GLU A 31 -1.96 -23.97 1.28
C GLU A 31 -3.30 -24.34 0.62
N LEU A 32 -4.34 -24.58 1.42
CA LEU A 32 -5.71 -24.82 0.95
C LEU A 32 -6.25 -23.64 0.14
N ALA A 33 -6.11 -22.42 0.67
CA ALA A 33 -6.55 -21.19 -0.01
C ALA A 33 -5.85 -21.02 -1.37
N ARG A 34 -4.55 -21.33 -1.43
CA ARG A 34 -3.77 -21.31 -2.68
C ARG A 34 -4.23 -22.39 -3.66
N ARG A 35 -4.53 -23.61 -3.20
CA ARG A 35 -5.07 -24.69 -4.04
C ARG A 35 -6.41 -24.30 -4.66
N ILE A 36 -7.31 -23.70 -3.88
CA ILE A 36 -8.60 -23.17 -4.37
C ILE A 36 -8.35 -22.05 -5.41
N SER A 37 -7.48 -21.10 -5.09
CA SER A 37 -7.11 -20.00 -6.00
C SER A 37 -6.60 -20.53 -7.34
N LYS A 38 -5.73 -21.54 -7.34
CA LYS A 38 -5.24 -22.18 -8.58
C LYS A 38 -6.34 -22.91 -9.33
N LYS A 39 -7.15 -23.73 -8.64
CA LYS A 39 -8.21 -24.54 -9.25
C LYS A 39 -9.22 -23.69 -10.03
N TYR A 40 -9.62 -22.56 -9.47
CA TYR A 40 -10.60 -21.66 -10.08
C TYR A 40 -9.97 -20.46 -10.82
N ASN A 41 -8.64 -20.47 -10.99
CA ASN A 41 -7.86 -19.35 -11.55
C ASN A 41 -8.23 -17.98 -10.94
N LEU A 42 -8.46 -17.96 -9.63
CA LEU A 42 -8.87 -16.77 -8.89
C LEU A 42 -7.68 -16.01 -8.35
N ARG A 43 -7.75 -14.70 -8.42
CA ARG A 43 -6.73 -13.82 -7.87
C ARG A 43 -6.96 -13.65 -6.36
N ILE A 44 -6.00 -14.06 -5.54
CA ILE A 44 -6.06 -13.86 -4.08
C ILE A 44 -6.35 -12.37 -3.75
N PRO A 45 -7.31 -12.10 -2.83
CA PRO A 45 -7.67 -10.74 -2.42
C PRO A 45 -6.45 -9.90 -2.03
N ARG A 46 -6.49 -8.59 -2.32
CA ARG A 46 -5.35 -7.68 -2.12
C ARG A 46 -4.84 -7.68 -0.66
N LYS A 47 -5.73 -7.80 0.32
CA LYS A 47 -5.41 -7.90 1.75
C LYS A 47 -4.49 -9.09 2.09
N TRP A 48 -4.74 -10.25 1.48
CA TRP A 48 -4.02 -11.49 1.78
C TRP A 48 -2.82 -11.73 0.89
N ARG A 49 -2.75 -11.09 -0.28
CA ARG A 49 -1.69 -11.29 -1.26
C ARG A 49 -0.25 -11.06 -0.74
N ARG A 50 -0.10 -10.26 0.32
CA ARG A 50 1.20 -9.97 0.95
C ARG A 50 1.43 -10.76 2.26
N ARG A 51 0.41 -11.48 2.75
CA ARG A 51 0.40 -12.18 4.06
C ARG A 51 0.86 -13.64 3.97
N PHE A 52 1.50 -14.04 2.88
CA PHE A 52 2.13 -15.35 2.76
C PHE A 52 3.41 -15.27 1.94
N CYS A 53 4.33 -16.19 2.19
CA CYS A 53 5.57 -16.27 1.45
C CYS A 53 5.34 -16.89 0.07
N LYS A 54 5.84 -16.25 -0.99
CA LYS A 54 5.75 -16.82 -2.36
C LYS A 54 6.70 -18.00 -2.62
N ASN A 55 7.56 -18.33 -1.66
CA ASN A 55 8.52 -19.43 -1.77
C ASN A 55 8.03 -20.67 -1.03
N CYS A 56 7.98 -20.60 0.30
CA CYS A 56 7.57 -21.71 1.15
C CYS A 56 6.06 -21.79 1.39
N TYR A 57 5.28 -20.81 0.91
CA TYR A 57 3.82 -20.73 1.09
C TYR A 57 3.33 -20.69 2.54
N LYS A 58 4.23 -20.52 3.50
CA LYS A 58 3.89 -20.27 4.91
C LYS A 58 3.20 -18.92 5.09
N PHE A 59 2.26 -18.86 6.03
CA PHE A 59 1.62 -17.63 6.46
C PHE A 59 2.66 -16.68 7.07
N LEU A 60 2.58 -15.39 6.73
CA LEU A 60 3.47 -14.35 7.22
C LEU A 60 2.73 -13.45 8.21
N LYS A 61 3.12 -13.54 9.48
CA LYS A 61 2.68 -12.61 10.53
C LYS A 61 3.78 -11.59 10.79
N PRO A 62 3.54 -10.29 10.51
CA PRO A 62 4.48 -9.23 10.82
C PRO A 62 4.88 -9.26 12.30
N GLY A 63 6.17 -9.13 12.60
CA GLY A 63 6.69 -9.14 13.98
C GLY A 63 7.05 -10.51 14.52
N TYR A 64 6.51 -11.60 13.96
CA TYR A 64 6.83 -12.98 14.38
C TYR A 64 7.77 -13.64 13.39
N ASN A 65 7.25 -14.10 12.25
CA ASN A 65 8.03 -14.80 11.23
C ASN A 65 8.27 -13.96 9.95
N CYS A 66 7.86 -12.69 9.99
CA CYS A 66 8.06 -11.74 8.90
C CYS A 66 8.62 -10.41 9.41
N ARG A 67 9.77 -10.02 8.85
CA ARG A 67 10.38 -8.70 9.08
C ARG A 67 10.05 -7.78 7.91
N ILE A 68 9.37 -6.68 8.20
CA ILE A 68 8.99 -5.67 7.21
C ILE A 68 9.93 -4.46 7.34
N ARG A 69 10.50 -4.02 6.22
CA ARG A 69 11.32 -2.81 6.15
C ARG A 69 10.92 -1.94 4.97
N LEU A 70 10.91 -0.63 5.18
CA LEU A 70 10.72 0.36 4.11
C LEU A 70 12.09 0.84 3.65
N SER A 71 12.40 0.68 2.36
CA SER A 71 13.68 1.13 1.81
C SER A 71 13.58 1.40 0.31
N LYS A 72 14.20 2.51 -0.14
CA LYS A 72 14.32 2.91 -1.54
C LYS A 72 12.97 2.93 -2.31
N GLY A 73 11.90 3.42 -1.69
CA GLY A 73 10.58 3.49 -2.35
C GLY A 73 9.86 2.14 -2.48
N LYS A 74 10.29 1.12 -1.72
CA LYS A 74 9.75 -0.24 -1.75
C LYS A 74 9.54 -0.76 -0.32
N VAL A 75 8.53 -1.61 -0.17
CA VAL A 75 8.30 -2.39 1.06
C VAL A 75 8.94 -3.76 0.89
N HIS A 76 9.88 -4.09 1.78
CA HIS A 76 10.60 -5.36 1.80
C HIS A 76 10.01 -6.24 2.89
N TYR A 77 9.46 -7.38 2.50
CA TYR A 77 8.99 -8.44 3.39
C TYR A 77 10.05 -9.53 3.40
N LYS A 78 10.78 -9.71 4.50
CA LYS A 78 11.70 -10.83 4.69
C LYS A 78 10.96 -11.93 5.43
N CYS A 79 10.87 -13.11 4.82
CA CYS A 79 10.43 -14.32 5.48
C CYS A 79 11.57 -14.83 6.36
N LEU A 80 11.32 -15.01 7.65
CA LEU A 80 12.31 -15.52 8.59
C LEU A 80 12.42 -17.05 8.56
N GLU A 81 11.42 -17.74 7.99
CA GLU A 81 11.40 -19.19 7.83
C GLU A 81 12.33 -19.70 6.71
N CYS A 82 12.33 -19.02 5.56
CA CYS A 82 13.08 -19.47 4.36
C CYS A 82 14.06 -18.41 3.84
N GLY A 83 14.20 -17.28 4.53
CA GLY A 83 15.08 -16.18 4.14
C GLY A 83 14.64 -15.34 2.93
N ARG A 84 13.60 -15.75 2.19
CA ARG A 84 13.20 -15.04 0.96
C ARG A 84 12.71 -13.61 1.22
N ILE A 85 13.17 -12.69 0.39
CA ILE A 85 12.80 -11.27 0.42
C ILE A 85 11.81 -10.96 -0.72
N MET A 86 10.61 -10.57 -0.36
CA MET A 86 9.56 -10.11 -1.27
C MET A 86 9.54 -8.58 -1.29
N ARG A 87 9.55 -7.98 -2.49
CA ARG A 87 9.64 -6.52 -2.67
C ARG A 87 8.39 -5.97 -3.34
N PHE A 88 7.79 -4.96 -2.73
CA PHE A 88 6.59 -4.29 -3.23
C PHE A 88 6.85 -2.79 -3.43
N PRO A 89 7.02 -2.32 -4.68
CA PRO A 89 7.20 -0.90 -4.95
C PRO A 89 5.89 -0.14 -4.74
N TYR A 90 5.98 1.10 -4.24
CA TYR A 90 4.88 2.07 -4.17
C TYR A 90 5.14 3.29 -5.07
N THR A 91 5.74 3.04 -6.25
CA THR A 91 6.15 4.07 -7.19
C THR A 91 4.96 4.77 -7.86
N LYS A 92 3.85 4.06 -8.09
CA LYS A 92 2.64 4.63 -8.69
C LYS A 92 2.03 5.68 -7.75
N GLU A 93 1.93 5.34 -6.48
CA GLU A 93 1.44 6.20 -5.41
C GLU A 93 2.35 7.44 -5.25
N LYS A 94 3.68 7.26 -5.32
CA LYS A 94 4.63 8.39 -5.30
C LYS A 94 4.48 9.31 -6.52
N LYS A 95 4.30 8.74 -7.72
CA LYS A 95 4.07 9.52 -8.95
C LYS A 95 2.75 10.29 -8.89
N PHE A 96 1.69 9.67 -8.37
CA PHE A 96 0.39 10.31 -8.17
C PHE A 96 0.51 11.51 -7.21
N LYS A 97 1.13 11.33 -6.04
CA LYS A 97 1.38 12.46 -5.12
C LYS A 97 2.20 13.58 -5.76
N ARG A 98 3.22 13.25 -6.56
CA ARG A 98 4.02 14.24 -7.29
C ARG A 98 3.17 15.02 -8.29
N ARG A 99 2.34 14.34 -9.08
CA ARG A 99 1.43 14.96 -10.06
C ARG A 99 0.45 15.91 -9.38
N ASN A 100 -0.23 15.45 -8.33
CA ASN A 100 -1.20 16.27 -7.60
C ASN A 100 -0.56 17.51 -6.96
N LYS A 101 0.68 17.39 -6.46
CA LYS A 101 1.43 18.54 -5.95
C LYS A 101 1.69 19.58 -7.04
N ILE A 102 2.12 19.14 -8.23
CA ILE A 102 2.34 20.03 -9.38
C ILE A 102 1.02 20.73 -9.74
N GLU A 103 -0.04 19.95 -9.93
CA GLU A 103 -1.37 20.44 -10.28
C GLU A 103 -1.90 21.47 -9.27
N TYR A 104 -1.78 21.19 -7.97
CA TYR A 104 -2.14 22.13 -6.90
C TYR A 104 -1.37 23.47 -7.03
N HIS A 105 -0.06 23.43 -7.22
CA HIS A 105 0.73 24.65 -7.36
C HIS A 105 0.41 25.40 -8.66
N THR A 106 0.16 24.70 -9.77
CA THR A 106 -0.28 25.32 -11.03
C THR A 106 -1.64 26.00 -10.90
N LEU A 107 -2.61 25.33 -10.25
CA LEU A 107 -3.94 25.89 -9.97
C LEU A 107 -3.84 27.10 -9.03
N LYS A 108 -3.05 27.01 -7.96
CA LYS A 108 -2.81 28.12 -7.03
C LYS A 108 -2.16 29.33 -7.72
N LYS A 109 -1.18 29.10 -8.60
CA LYS A 109 -0.53 30.17 -9.38
C LYS A 109 -1.52 30.87 -10.30
N ARG A 110 -2.33 30.10 -11.04
CA ARG A 110 -3.39 30.64 -11.89
C ARG A 110 -4.44 31.42 -11.10
N ALA A 111 -4.76 30.99 -9.88
CA ALA A 111 -5.66 31.73 -9.01
C ALA A 111 -5.05 33.08 -8.57
N TYR A 112 -3.76 33.10 -8.21
CA TYR A 112 -3.04 34.33 -7.86
C TYR A 112 -2.93 35.31 -9.05
N GLU A 113 -2.60 34.81 -10.25
CA GLU A 113 -2.52 35.60 -11.48
C GLU A 113 -3.87 36.16 -11.94
N LYS A 114 -4.99 35.59 -11.46
CA LYS A 114 -6.35 36.06 -11.74
C LYS A 114 -6.89 37.06 -10.70
N ILE A 115 -6.15 37.33 -9.63
CA ILE A 115 -6.50 38.40 -8.71
C ILE A 115 -6.25 39.71 -9.47
N PRO A 116 -7.26 40.58 -9.68
CA PRO A 116 -7.00 41.88 -10.24
C PRO A 116 -6.02 42.62 -9.33
N ILE A 117 -4.88 43.02 -9.89
CA ILE A 117 -3.96 43.91 -9.20
C ILE A 117 -4.68 45.27 -9.17
N ASN A 118 -5.35 45.59 -8.07
CA ASN A 118 -5.70 46.98 -7.78
C ASN A 118 -4.38 47.69 -7.51
N ASN A 119 -3.81 48.33 -8.54
CA ASN A 119 -2.84 49.38 -8.34
C ASN A 119 -3.63 50.61 -7.88
N ASP A 120 -3.83 50.77 -6.58
CA ASP A 120 -4.32 52.04 -6.03
C ASP A 120 -3.22 53.09 -6.20
N PRO A 121 -3.44 54.17 -6.98
CA PRO A 121 -2.61 55.35 -6.96
C PRO A 121 -3.14 56.27 -5.86
N THR A 122 -2.46 56.33 -4.71
CA THR A 122 -2.56 57.48 -3.83
C THR A 122 -1.24 58.23 -3.87
N ASP A 123 -1.34 59.42 -4.46
CA ASP A 123 -0.30 60.35 -4.79
C ASP A 123 0.55 60.81 -3.59
N ARG A 124 1.76 61.22 -3.94
CA ARG A 124 2.55 62.20 -3.18
C ARG A 124 1.72 63.47 -3.03
N GLU A 125 1.71 64.06 -1.84
CA GLU A 125 1.74 65.51 -1.56
C GLU A 125 1.64 65.67 -0.02
N GLY A 126 2.37 66.55 0.68
CA GLY A 126 3.39 67.53 0.30
C GLY A 126 4.62 67.35 1.21
N GLY A 127 5.69 68.10 1.07
CA GLY A 127 5.78 69.50 0.70
C GLY A 127 6.86 70.07 1.62
N SER A 128 7.86 70.68 1.02
CA SER A 128 8.88 71.51 1.64
C SER A 128 8.34 72.44 2.75
N GLN A 129 9.01 72.46 3.90
CA GLN A 129 9.50 73.67 4.56
C GLN A 129 10.87 73.38 5.16
#